data_AF-A0A7K2PGH9-F1
#
_entry.id   AF-A0A7K2PGH9-F1
#
_cell.length_a   1.000
_cell.length_b   1.000
_cell.length_c   1.000
_cell.angle_alpha   90.00
_cell.angle_beta   90.00
_cell.angle_gamma   90.00
#
_symmetry.space_group_name_H-M   'P 1'
#
loop_
_entity.id
_entity.type
_entity.pdbx_description
1 polymer ?
#
loop_
_entity_poly.entity_id
_entity_poly.type
_entity_poly.pdbx_seq_one_letter_code
_entity_poly.pdbx_strand_id
1 'polypeptide(L)'
;MADGGRRRAYIGSFTAAGGPGIVTATVAPDTGALKVLGGLNGVPDPSYLALSTDRGVLYAVSETAEGAVAAYRVTGDRPEPAGPPVAVDGNGPTHLAVHAGHVLTANYG
;
A
#
# COMPACT_ATOMS: atom_id res chain seq x y z
N MET A 1 19.53 -13.51 8.89
CA MET A 1 18.87 -14.68 8.31
C MET A 1 17.90 -14.17 7.27
N ALA A 2 18.14 -14.44 5.98
CA ALA A 2 17.29 -13.95 4.90
C ALA A 2 15.96 -14.73 4.91
N ASP A 3 14.83 -14.02 4.90
CA ASP A 3 13.49 -14.61 4.82
C ASP A 3 13.37 -15.36 3.47
N GLY A 4 13.49 -16.67 3.52
CA GLY A 4 13.43 -17.54 2.36
C GLY A 4 12.06 -17.45 1.68
N GLY A 5 11.97 -16.68 0.60
CA GLY A 5 11.05 -16.91 -0.51
C GLY A 5 9.55 -16.72 -0.25
N ARG A 6 9.12 -16.16 0.88
CA ARG A 6 7.69 -15.93 1.13
C ARG A 6 7.20 -14.70 0.37
N ARG A 7 6.65 -14.93 -0.83
CA ARG A 7 5.97 -13.89 -1.61
C ARG A 7 4.79 -13.32 -0.81
N ARG A 8 4.67 -11.99 -0.81
CA ARG A 8 3.58 -11.23 -0.19
C ARG A 8 2.74 -10.55 -1.26
N ALA A 9 1.45 -10.42 -0.98
CA ALA A 9 0.52 -9.58 -1.73
C ALA A 9 -0.03 -8.50 -0.79
N TYR A 10 -0.13 -7.28 -1.31
CA TYR A 10 -0.76 -6.14 -0.65
C TYR A 10 -1.95 -5.72 -1.50
N ILE A 11 -3.12 -5.64 -0.88
CA ILE A 11 -4.39 -5.43 -1.59
C ILE A 11 -5.06 -4.21 -0.98
N GLY A 12 -5.26 -3.20 -1.82
CA GLY A 12 -5.98 -1.99 -1.48
C GLY A 12 -7.49 -2.17 -1.53
N SER A 13 -8.21 -1.29 -0.86
CA SER A 13 -9.67 -1.25 -0.91
C SER A 13 -10.21 0.14 -0.60
N PHE A 14 -11.39 0.46 -1.13
CA PHE A 14 -12.14 1.64 -0.71
C PHE A 14 -12.76 1.39 0.66
N THR A 15 -12.23 2.04 1.67
CA THR A 15 -12.77 2.03 3.04
C THR A 15 -14.15 2.67 3.13
N ALA A 16 -14.43 3.68 2.30
CA ALA A 16 -15.75 4.29 2.18
C ALA A 16 -16.82 3.30 1.68
N ALA A 17 -16.41 2.28 0.92
CA ALA A 17 -17.26 1.20 0.44
C ALA A 17 -17.27 -0.03 1.38
N GLY A 18 -16.75 0.09 2.60
CA GLY A 18 -16.68 -0.99 3.60
C GLY A 18 -15.43 -1.88 3.48
N GLY A 19 -14.46 -1.50 2.65
CA GLY A 19 -13.18 -2.19 2.54
C GLY A 19 -12.33 -2.09 3.82
N PRO A 20 -11.50 -3.10 4.13
CA PRO A 20 -10.68 -3.12 5.36
C PRO A 20 -9.42 -2.22 5.30
N GLY A 21 -9.24 -1.43 4.24
CA GLY A 21 -8.00 -0.70 3.97
C GLY A 21 -7.00 -1.56 3.21
N ILE A 22 -5.78 -1.69 3.73
CA ILE A 22 -4.71 -2.50 3.13
C ILE A 22 -4.73 -3.91 3.73
N VAL A 23 -4.94 -4.93 2.92
CA VAL A 23 -4.83 -6.34 3.31
C VAL A 23 -3.45 -6.88 2.93
N THR A 24 -2.83 -7.62 3.85
CA THR A 24 -1.60 -8.38 3.56
C THR A 24 -1.91 -9.86 3.50
N ALA A 25 -1.37 -10.54 2.49
CA ALA A 25 -1.49 -11.98 2.31
C ALA A 25 -0.17 -12.64 1.93
N THR A 26 0.01 -13.91 2.28
CA THR A 26 1.06 -14.75 1.69
C THR A 26 0.59 -15.31 0.35
N VAL A 27 1.50 -15.47 -0.60
CA VAL A 27 1.23 -16.12 -1.88
C VAL A 27 1.91 -17.48 -1.92
N ALA A 28 1.14 -18.55 -2.10
CA ALA A 28 1.70 -19.90 -2.28
C ALA A 28 2.52 -19.95 -3.59
N PRO A 29 3.77 -20.44 -3.56
CA PRO A 29 4.66 -20.36 -4.73
C PRO A 29 4.18 -21.18 -5.93
N ASP A 30 3.53 -22.32 -5.67
CA ASP A 30 3.15 -23.27 -6.72
C ASP A 30 1.76 -22.98 -7.31
N THR A 31 0.84 -22.46 -6.50
CA THR A 31 -0.57 -22.28 -6.89
C THR A 31 -1.01 -20.83 -7.00
N GLY A 32 -0.23 -19.89 -6.46
CA GLY A 32 -0.64 -18.49 -6.33
C GLY A 32 -1.73 -18.25 -5.27
N ALA A 33 -2.15 -19.29 -4.53
CA ALA A 33 -3.20 -19.15 -3.52
C ALA A 33 -2.82 -18.12 -2.44
N LEU A 34 -3.79 -17.27 -2.10
CA LEU A 34 -3.62 -16.23 -1.09
C LEU A 34 -4.07 -16.74 0.28
N LYS A 35 -3.23 -16.53 1.30
CA LYS A 35 -3.63 -16.68 2.71
C LYS A 35 -3.50 -15.33 3.40
N VAL A 36 -4.64 -14.78 3.82
CA VAL A 36 -4.70 -13.49 4.52
C VAL A 36 -3.95 -13.58 5.84
N LEU A 37 -3.08 -12.60 6.09
CA LEU A 37 -2.36 -12.41 7.35
C LEU A 37 -3.07 -11.37 8.24
N GLY A 38 -3.65 -10.34 7.64
CA GLY A 38 -4.40 -9.31 8.35
C GLY A 38 -4.67 -8.06 7.50
N GLY A 39 -5.45 -7.15 8.06
CA GLY A 39 -5.78 -5.85 7.49
C GLY A 39 -5.20 -4.69 8.30
N LEU A 40 -4.95 -3.58 7.61
CA LEU A 40 -4.51 -2.30 8.16
C LEU A 40 -5.39 -1.19 7.59
N ASN A 41 -6.24 -0.63 8.45
CA ASN A 41 -6.98 0.59 8.16
C ASN A 41 -6.17 1.81 8.68
N GLY A 42 -5.10 2.15 7.97
CA GLY A 42 -4.17 3.21 8.37
C GLY A 42 -4.32 4.53 7.60
N VAL A 43 -5.08 4.51 6.50
CA VAL A 43 -5.36 5.66 5.64
C VAL A 43 -6.70 5.40 4.94
N PRO A 44 -7.55 6.42 4.69
CA PRO A 44 -8.78 6.21 3.95
C PRO A 44 -8.50 5.91 2.48
N ASP A 45 -9.31 5.03 1.92
CA ASP A 45 -9.38 4.67 0.50
C ASP A 45 -8.02 4.41 -0.17
N PRO A 46 -7.21 3.46 0.36
CA PRO A 46 -5.98 3.02 -0.28
C PRO A 46 -6.26 2.19 -1.54
N SER A 47 -6.64 2.85 -2.62
CA SER A 47 -7.07 2.23 -3.88
C SER A 47 -5.92 1.74 -4.75
N TYR A 48 -4.74 2.34 -4.61
CA TYR A 48 -3.54 1.99 -5.37
C TYR A 48 -2.29 1.93 -4.50
N LEU A 49 -1.43 0.96 -4.77
CA LEU A 49 -0.20 0.74 -4.01
C LEU A 49 0.99 0.49 -4.94
N ALA A 50 2.18 0.93 -4.51
CA ALA A 50 3.43 0.49 -5.12
C ALA A 50 4.50 0.23 -4.06
N LEU A 51 5.35 -0.75 -4.33
CA LEU A 51 6.54 -0.99 -3.55
C LEU A 51 7.70 -0.14 -4.07
N SER A 52 8.53 0.33 -3.14
CA SER A 52 9.90 0.75 -3.42
C SER A 52 10.72 -0.34 -4.12
N THR A 53 11.79 0.05 -4.80
CA THR A 53 12.64 -0.85 -5.59
C THR A 53 13.24 -1.98 -4.76
N ASP A 54 13.64 -1.71 -3.52
CA ASP A 54 14.15 -2.69 -2.56
C ASP A 54 13.04 -3.47 -1.84
N ARG A 55 11.76 -3.12 -2.10
CA ARG A 55 10.56 -3.68 -1.47
C ARG A 55 10.49 -3.45 0.05
N GLY A 56 11.29 -2.56 0.61
CA GLY A 56 11.32 -2.26 2.05
C GLY A 56 10.19 -1.32 2.49
N VAL A 57 9.64 -0.55 1.56
CA VAL A 57 8.55 0.41 1.77
C VAL A 57 7.42 0.19 0.78
N LEU A 58 6.19 0.14 1.29
CA LEU A 58 4.94 0.14 0.55
C LEU A 58 4.33 1.55 0.61
N TYR A 59 4.04 2.13 -0.53
CA TYR A 59 3.30 3.38 -0.66
C TYR A 59 1.86 3.08 -1.05
N ALA A 60 0.92 3.80 -0.46
CA ALA A 60 -0.48 3.77 -0.83
C ALA A 60 -0.98 5.20 -1.04
N VAL A 61 -1.76 5.41 -2.10
CA VAL A 61 -2.57 6.63 -2.21
C VAL A 61 -3.63 6.64 -1.10
N SER A 62 -4.17 7.82 -0.81
CA SER A 62 -5.43 8.01 -0.13
C SER A 62 -6.35 8.73 -1.10
N GLU A 63 -7.22 7.98 -1.76
CA GLU A 63 -8.07 8.50 -2.83
C GLU A 63 -9.29 9.23 -2.24
N THR A 64 -9.02 10.33 -1.54
CA THR A 64 -10.02 11.25 -1.02
C THR A 64 -9.88 12.62 -1.68
N ALA A 65 -10.81 13.53 -1.39
CA ALA A 65 -10.78 14.89 -1.90
C ALA A 65 -9.55 15.68 -1.42
N GLU A 66 -9.11 15.44 -0.19
CA GLU A 66 -7.92 16.06 0.40
C GLU A 66 -6.63 15.50 -0.22
N GLY A 67 -6.64 14.21 -0.57
CA GLY A 67 -5.54 13.51 -1.24
C GLY A 67 -4.27 13.38 -0.40
N ALA A 68 -3.80 12.16 -0.21
CA ALA A 68 -2.54 11.91 0.49
C ALA A 68 -1.80 10.69 -0.07
N VAL A 69 -0.55 10.52 0.35
CA VAL A 69 0.20 9.27 0.24
C VAL A 69 0.64 8.86 1.65
N ALA A 70 0.38 7.60 1.98
CA ALA A 70 0.92 6.95 3.18
C ALA A 70 2.07 6.02 2.80
N ALA A 71 3.09 5.96 3.66
CA ALA A 71 4.23 5.06 3.52
C ALA A 71 4.27 4.07 4.68
N TYR A 72 4.55 2.80 4.39
CA TYR A 72 4.62 1.73 5.36
C TYR A 72 5.91 0.92 5.20
N ARG A 73 6.63 0.67 6.30
CA ARG A 73 7.76 -0.26 6.35
C ARG A 73 7.24 -1.70 6.27
N VAL A 74 7.96 -2.54 5.54
CA VAL A 74 7.58 -3.92 5.24
C VAL A 74 8.59 -4.89 5.88
N THR A 75 8.65 -4.90 7.20
CA THR A 75 9.64 -5.65 8.00
C THR A 75 9.11 -6.96 8.58
N GLY A 76 7.82 -7.27 8.41
CA GLY A 76 7.17 -8.46 8.96
C GLY A 76 5.86 -8.82 8.26
N ASP A 77 4.95 -9.48 8.98
CA ASP A 77 3.67 -9.95 8.44
C ASP A 77 2.66 -8.82 8.21
N ARG A 78 2.84 -7.68 8.88
CA ARG A 78 1.98 -6.49 8.76
C ARG A 78 2.82 -5.26 8.41
N PRO A 79 2.41 -4.44 7.44
CA PRO A 79 3.04 -3.15 7.18
C PRO A 79 2.90 -2.22 8.39
N GLU A 80 3.96 -1.47 8.69
CA GLU A 80 4.01 -0.53 9.81
C GLU A 80 4.15 0.91 9.28
N PRO A 81 3.39 1.90 9.78
CA PRO A 81 3.52 3.27 9.32
C PRO A 81 4.97 3.77 9.42
N ALA A 82 5.48 4.34 8.31
CA ALA A 82 6.81 4.94 8.27
C ALA A 82 6.83 6.39 8.81
N GLY A 83 5.64 6.98 8.96
CA GLY A 83 5.38 8.34 9.41
C GLY A 83 3.90 8.70 9.19
N PRO A 84 3.50 9.96 9.44
CA PRO A 84 2.17 10.44 9.06
C PRO A 84 2.00 10.45 7.52
N PRO A 85 0.77 10.31 6.99
CA PRO A 85 0.49 10.54 5.58
C PRO A 85 0.90 11.95 5.16
N VAL A 86 1.35 12.09 3.91
CA VAL A 86 1.77 13.37 3.32
C VAL A 86 0.71 13.80 2.31
N ALA A 87 0.24 15.04 2.44
CA ALA A 87 -0.69 15.64 1.47
C ALA A 87 -0.02 15.68 0.09
N VAL A 88 -0.79 15.35 -0.95
CA VAL A 88 -0.30 15.45 -2.35
C VAL A 88 -0.71 16.76 -3.01
N ASP A 89 -1.37 17.64 -2.24
CA ASP A 89 -1.92 18.92 -2.69
C ASP A 89 -2.76 18.80 -3.98
N GLY A 90 -3.53 17.72 -4.07
CA GLY A 90 -4.37 17.40 -5.22
C GLY A 90 -5.44 16.38 -4.90
N ASN A 91 -6.59 16.51 -5.56
CA ASN A 91 -7.79 15.74 -5.29
C ASN A 91 -7.73 14.35 -5.94
N GLY A 92 -8.17 13.32 -5.23
CA GLY A 92 -8.41 11.98 -5.78
C GLY A 92 -7.17 11.35 -6.40
N PRO A 93 -6.05 11.18 -5.65
CA PRO A 93 -4.91 10.41 -6.16
C PRO A 93 -5.32 8.96 -6.36
N THR A 94 -5.47 8.55 -7.62
CA THR A 94 -5.93 7.20 -8.01
C THR A 94 -4.77 6.27 -8.36
N HIS A 95 -3.58 6.83 -8.63
CA HIS A 95 -2.42 6.05 -9.04
C HIS A 95 -1.13 6.64 -8.49
N LEU A 96 -0.12 5.79 -8.26
CA LEU A 96 1.22 6.24 -7.90
C LEU A 96 2.30 5.36 -8.53
N ALA A 97 3.48 5.92 -8.71
CA ALA A 97 4.70 5.20 -9.09
C ALA A 97 5.89 5.66 -8.25
N VAL A 98 6.82 4.74 -7.99
CA VAL A 98 8.12 5.05 -7.38
C VAL A 98 9.16 5.15 -8.48
N HIS A 99 9.82 6.30 -8.61
CA HIS A 99 10.84 6.53 -9.63
C HIS A 99 11.97 7.38 -9.07
N ALA A 100 13.21 6.91 -9.22
CA ALA A 100 14.42 7.65 -8.84
C ALA A 100 14.35 8.29 -7.42
N GLY A 101 13.88 7.53 -6.43
CA GLY A 101 13.75 7.99 -5.04
C GLY A 101 12.54 8.90 -4.75
N HIS A 102 11.67 9.13 -5.73
CA HIS A 102 10.46 9.95 -5.60
C HIS A 102 9.21 9.09 -5.71
N VAL A 103 8.12 9.57 -5.11
CA VAL A 103 6.76 9.07 -5.33
C VAL A 103 6.03 10.08 -6.20
N LEU A 104 5.50 9.62 -7.32
CA LEU A 104 4.73 10.42 -8.26
C LEU A 104 3.29 9.96 -8.22
N THR A 105 2.32 10.87 -8.10
CA THR A 105 0.89 10.54 -8.12
C THR A 105 0.21 11.04 -9.38
N ALA A 106 -0.83 10.33 -9.80
CA ALA A 106 -1.82 10.82 -10.76
C ALA A 106 -3.12 11.09 -10.01
N ASN A 107 -3.57 12.34 -10.07
CA ASN A 107 -4.71 12.85 -9.32
C ASN A 107 -5.87 13.06 -10.31
N TYR A 108 -6.96 12.30 -10.17
CA TYR A 108 -8.07 12.29 -11.13
C TYR A 108 -9.26 13.17 -10.68
N GLY A 109 -9.41 13.40 -9.37
CA GLY A 109 -10.39 14.33 -8.77
C GLY A 109 -11.60 13.72 -8.10
#